data_AF-A0A5D2IGA7-F1
#
_entry.id   AF-A0A5D2IGA7-F1
#
_cell.length_a   1.000
_cell.length_b   1.000
_cell.length_c   1.000
_cell.angle_alpha   90.00
_cell.angle_beta   90.00
_cell.angle_gamma   90.00
#
_symmetry.space_group_name_H-M   'P 1'
#
loop_
_entity.id
_entity.type
_entity.pdbx_description
1 polymer ?
#
loop_
_entity_poly.entity_id
_entity_poly.type
_entity_poly.pdbx_seq_one_letter_code
_entity_poly.pdbx_strand_id
1 'polypeptide(L)'
;MDTPQGGSDPVESNPSSSPVFIVSNFWKELDLEKEKSLLDGQGLRIAENLENSQKNRRKLAESTRNFKKASAEEKLRLFNSLLKGYQEEIDNLTKRAKFGENTFLNIYQKLYEAPDPYPGLASITVKLSEKISLLETDDGKIRELTEKVNEQQKLIQKLEDDILKGYSSKEWKGTLFDDWDISESTGNELSENIDQKQVSSDKDQTSMLKVICNQRNRFRARLQVTEEEIRQLKEKIRAQTADLEKTKTDNVKLYGKIPGL
;
A
#
# COMPACT_ATOMS: atom_id res chain seq x y z
N MET A 1 -25.67 -27.31 35.52
CA MET A 1 -24.42 -26.91 34.85
C MET A 1 -24.82 -25.68 34.04
N ASP A 2 -24.74 -24.49 34.64
CA ASP A 2 -25.16 -23.27 33.97
C ASP A 2 -24.15 -22.18 34.28
N THR A 3 -23.21 -22.01 33.35
CA THR A 3 -22.27 -20.90 33.28
C THR A 3 -22.92 -19.72 32.55
N PRO A 4 -22.87 -18.48 33.06
CA PRO A 4 -23.41 -17.34 32.35
C PRO A 4 -22.46 -16.92 31.22
N GLN A 5 -23.05 -16.74 30.04
CA GLN A 5 -22.41 -16.36 28.80
C GLN A 5 -22.19 -14.84 28.79
N GLY A 6 -20.95 -14.42 29.04
CA GLY A 6 -20.53 -13.04 28.85
C GLY A 6 -20.35 -12.74 27.37
N GLY A 7 -21.34 -12.08 26.76
CA GLY A 7 -21.23 -11.51 25.42
C GLY A 7 -20.15 -10.43 25.41
N SER A 8 -19.08 -10.68 24.68
CA SER A 8 -18.05 -9.68 24.36
C SER A 8 -18.44 -9.07 23.01
N ASP A 9 -19.16 -7.96 23.03
CA ASP A 9 -19.38 -7.18 21.82
C ASP A 9 -18.02 -6.67 21.30
N PRO A 10 -17.72 -6.78 19.99
CA PRO A 10 -16.53 -6.18 19.43
C PRO A 10 -16.73 -4.66 19.44
N VAL A 11 -15.97 -3.97 20.30
CA VAL A 11 -15.86 -2.51 20.27
C VAL A 11 -15.32 -2.12 18.91
N GLU A 12 -16.19 -1.64 18.02
CA GLU A 12 -15.78 -0.95 16.80
C GLU A 12 -14.87 0.21 17.19
N SER A 13 -13.56 0.00 17.02
CA SER A 13 -12.54 0.99 17.34
C SER A 13 -12.73 2.20 16.44
N ASN A 14 -13.22 3.30 17.00
CA ASN A 14 -13.42 4.55 16.30
C ASN A 14 -12.09 4.97 15.63
N PRO A 15 -12.01 5.08 14.29
CA PRO A 15 -10.73 5.28 13.59
C PRO A 15 -10.05 6.61 13.97
N SER A 16 -10.84 7.58 14.46
CA SER A 16 -10.40 8.89 14.95
C SER A 16 -9.63 8.86 16.27
N SER A 17 -9.68 7.77 17.03
CA SER A 17 -8.89 7.61 18.28
C SER A 17 -7.66 6.72 18.10
N SER A 18 -7.43 6.19 16.89
CA SER A 18 -6.29 5.32 16.66
C SER A 18 -4.97 6.10 16.82
N PRO A 19 -3.91 5.50 17.41
CA PRO A 19 -2.62 6.16 17.54
C PRO A 19 -2.06 6.66 16.20
N VAL A 20 -2.31 5.92 15.12
CA VAL A 20 -1.94 6.30 13.75
C VAL A 20 -2.63 7.61 13.34
N PHE A 21 -3.92 7.75 13.61
CA PHE A 21 -4.67 8.95 13.25
C PHE A 21 -4.22 10.17 14.06
N ILE A 22 -4.04 10.01 15.36
CA ILE A 22 -3.59 11.10 16.27
C ILE A 22 -2.22 11.63 15.82
N VAL A 23 -1.26 10.72 15.63
CA VAL A 23 0.09 11.07 15.17
C VAL A 23 0.03 11.68 13.77
N SER A 24 -0.70 11.06 12.83
CA SER A 24 -0.78 11.55 11.45
C SER A 24 -1.38 12.95 11.35
N ASN A 25 -2.42 13.26 12.13
CA ASN A 25 -3.03 14.58 12.09
C ASN A 25 -2.13 15.64 12.71
N PHE A 26 -1.54 15.36 13.87
CA PHE A 26 -0.63 16.31 14.51
C PHE A 26 0.55 16.66 13.60
N TRP A 27 1.24 15.66 13.03
CA TRP A 27 2.41 15.91 12.18
C TRP A 27 2.04 16.57 10.85
N LYS A 28 0.81 16.37 10.37
CA LYS A 28 0.27 17.10 9.22
C LYS A 28 -0.01 18.56 9.54
N GLU A 29 -0.58 18.85 10.70
CA GLU A 29 -0.89 20.22 11.15
C GLU A 29 0.36 21.00 11.57
N LEU A 30 1.33 20.33 12.19
CA LEU A 30 2.62 20.92 12.55
C LEU A 30 3.36 21.43 11.31
N ASP A 31 3.17 20.78 10.16
CA ASP A 31 3.83 21.10 8.89
C ASP A 31 5.34 21.29 9.11
N LEU A 32 6.02 20.17 9.33
CA LEU A 32 7.43 20.17 9.71
C LEU A 32 8.32 20.92 8.72
N GLU A 33 7.95 20.96 7.44
CA GLU A 33 8.75 21.64 6.42
C GLU A 33 8.66 23.16 6.55
N LYS A 34 7.45 23.68 6.76
CA LYS A 34 7.25 25.09 7.12
C LYS A 34 7.96 25.45 8.42
N GLU A 35 7.89 24.58 9.43
CA GLU A 35 8.56 24.83 10.71
C GLU A 35 10.09 24.84 10.58
N LYS A 36 10.68 23.92 9.81
CA LYS A 36 12.11 23.93 9.50
C LYS A 36 12.53 25.22 8.82
N SER A 37 11.78 25.69 7.82
CA SER A 37 12.07 26.95 7.14
C SER A 37 12.06 28.15 8.12
N LEU A 38 11.11 28.17 9.07
CA LEU A 38 11.09 29.17 10.13
C LEU A 38 12.33 29.07 11.03
N LEU A 39 12.72 27.86 11.42
CA LEU A 39 13.90 27.60 12.26
C LEU A 39 15.20 27.98 11.57
N ASP A 40 15.33 27.72 10.27
CA ASP A 40 16.48 28.14 9.47
C ASP A 40 16.60 29.66 9.46
N GLY A 41 15.49 30.37 9.25
CA GLY A 41 15.45 31.83 9.33
C GLY A 41 15.82 32.36 10.72
N GLN A 42 15.37 31.69 11.78
CA GLN A 42 15.77 32.02 13.16
C GLN A 42 17.25 31.75 13.41
N GLY A 43 17.78 30.64 12.91
CA GLY A 43 19.19 30.27 13.00
C GLY A 43 20.11 31.29 12.32
N LEU A 44 19.75 31.74 11.12
CA LEU A 44 20.47 32.81 10.41
C LEU A 44 20.47 34.12 11.22
N ARG A 45 19.33 34.51 11.80
CA ARG A 45 19.25 35.68 12.67
C ARG A 45 20.10 35.55 13.94
N ILE A 46 20.19 34.36 14.53
CA ILE A 46 21.06 34.11 15.69
C ILE A 46 22.53 34.32 15.28
N ALA A 47 22.95 33.79 14.14
CA ALA A 47 24.31 33.96 13.62
C ALA A 47 24.62 35.45 13.35
N GLU A 48 23.72 36.16 12.69
CA GLU A 48 23.84 37.60 12.41
C GLU A 48 23.94 38.42 13.71
N ASN A 49 23.09 38.13 14.71
CA ASN A 49 23.12 38.80 16.01
C ASN A 49 24.43 38.53 16.78
N LEU A 50 25.00 37.33 16.63
CA LEU A 50 26.30 37.01 17.21
C LEU A 50 27.42 37.82 16.55
N GLU A 51 27.45 37.85 15.21
CA GLU A 51 28.43 38.61 14.44
C GLU A 51 28.35 40.12 14.75
N ASN A 52 27.13 40.67 14.78
CA ASN A 52 26.90 42.08 15.07
C ASN A 52 27.37 42.47 16.48
N SER A 53 27.09 41.67 17.50
CA SER A 53 27.60 41.93 18.86
C SER A 53 29.13 41.84 18.92
N GLN A 54 29.76 40.92 18.18
CA GLN A 54 31.22 40.86 18.09
C GLN A 54 31.80 42.13 17.45
N LYS A 55 31.21 42.59 16.33
CA LYS A 55 31.62 43.84 15.66
C LYS A 55 31.44 45.06 16.58
N ASN A 56 30.29 45.19 17.23
CA ASN A 56 30.00 46.29 18.15
C ASN A 56 30.95 46.30 19.35
N ARG A 57 31.23 45.13 19.94
CA ARG A 57 32.18 45.02 21.06
C ARG A 57 33.59 45.44 20.65
N ARG A 58 34.04 45.08 19.45
CA ARG A 58 35.34 45.52 18.90
C ARG A 58 35.37 47.05 18.72
N LYS A 59 34.32 47.62 18.11
CA LYS A 59 34.18 49.09 17.95
C LYS A 59 34.19 49.82 19.30
N LEU A 60 33.48 49.30 20.31
CA LEU A 60 33.48 49.88 21.65
C LEU A 60 34.86 49.81 22.31
N ALA A 61 35.57 48.69 22.18
CA ALA A 61 36.92 48.55 22.71
C ALA A 61 37.89 49.57 22.08
N GLU A 62 37.80 49.79 20.76
CA GLU A 62 38.58 50.80 20.05
C GLU A 62 38.21 52.23 20.47
N SER A 63 36.92 52.57 20.50
CA SER A 63 36.44 53.88 20.94
C SER A 63 36.84 54.19 22.38
N THR A 64 36.78 53.20 23.28
CA THR A 64 37.26 53.34 24.67
C THR A 64 38.76 53.54 24.75
N ARG A 65 39.54 52.85 23.90
CA ARG A 65 40.99 53.05 23.81
C ARG A 65 41.33 54.45 23.30
N ASN A 66 40.64 54.93 22.27
CA ASN A 66 40.82 56.26 21.70
C ASN A 66 40.44 57.36 22.70
N PHE A 67 39.31 57.18 23.40
CA PHE A 67 38.88 58.07 24.48
C PHE A 67 39.93 58.18 25.59
N LYS A 68 40.55 57.06 26.00
CA LYS A 68 41.62 57.08 27.02
C LYS A 68 42.83 57.91 26.59
N LYS A 69 43.20 57.86 25.30
CA LYS A 69 44.35 58.58 24.72
C LYS A 69 44.08 60.03 24.36
N ALA A 70 42.81 60.42 24.21
CA ALA A 70 42.40 61.76 23.79
C ALA A 70 42.74 62.85 24.82
N SER A 71 42.87 64.10 24.36
CA SER A 71 43.05 65.27 25.22
C SER A 71 41.80 65.55 26.07
N ALA A 72 41.88 66.44 27.06
CA ALA A 72 40.74 66.77 27.91
C ALA A 72 39.55 67.37 27.13
N GLU A 73 39.83 68.21 26.13
CA GLU A 73 38.82 68.83 25.27
C GLU A 73 38.17 67.81 24.33
N GLU A 74 38.95 66.88 23.79
CA GLU A 74 38.45 65.79 22.94
C GLU A 74 37.64 64.76 23.73
N LYS A 75 38.04 64.46 24.97
CA LYS A 75 37.27 63.58 25.86
C LYS A 75 35.86 64.11 26.08
N LEU A 76 35.71 65.42 26.35
CA LEU A 76 34.38 66.05 26.47
C LEU A 76 33.52 65.85 25.21
N ARG A 77 34.12 65.93 24.02
CA ARG A 77 33.43 65.70 22.75
C ARG A 77 33.04 64.23 22.52
N LEU A 78 33.94 63.30 22.83
CA LEU A 78 33.75 61.86 22.58
C LEU A 78 32.86 61.16 23.62
N PHE A 79 32.76 61.70 24.84
CA PHE A 79 32.08 61.06 25.97
C PHE A 79 30.64 60.67 25.66
N ASN A 80 29.83 61.58 25.13
CA ASN A 80 28.42 61.32 24.83
C ASN A 80 28.25 60.22 23.78
N SER A 81 29.10 60.20 22.74
CA SER A 81 29.06 59.14 21.73
C SER A 81 29.47 57.79 22.29
N LEU A 82 30.47 57.76 23.19
CA LEU A 82 30.94 56.52 23.82
C LEU A 82 29.88 55.94 24.76
N LEU A 83 29.29 56.79 25.61
CA LEU A 83 28.21 56.39 26.52
C LEU A 83 27.03 55.81 25.75
N LYS A 84 26.61 56.49 24.67
CA LYS A 84 25.52 56.03 23.81
C LYS A 84 25.84 54.67 23.16
N GLY A 85 27.07 54.47 22.69
CA GLY A 85 27.48 53.17 22.14
C GLY A 85 27.41 52.03 23.16
N TYR A 86 27.80 52.27 24.42
CA TYR A 86 27.66 51.27 25.48
C TYR A 86 26.19 50.98 25.81
N GLN A 87 25.34 52.01 25.88
CA GLN A 87 23.90 51.85 26.08
C GLN A 87 23.27 51.01 24.96
N GLU A 88 23.56 51.34 23.70
CA GLU A 88 23.07 50.61 22.53
C GLU A 88 23.50 49.14 22.55
N GLU A 89 24.75 48.82 22.91
CA GLU A 89 25.18 47.42 22.99
C GLU A 89 24.51 46.67 24.14
N ILE A 90 24.25 47.30 25.29
CA ILE A 90 23.48 46.68 26.39
C ILE A 90 22.04 46.35 25.94
N ASP A 91 21.39 47.28 25.24
CA ASP A 91 20.06 47.06 24.70
C ASP A 91 20.05 45.94 23.65
N ASN A 92 21.07 45.90 22.78
CA ASN A 92 21.22 44.86 21.76
C ASN A 92 21.48 43.49 22.39
N LEU A 93 22.28 43.40 23.45
CA LEU A 93 22.49 42.17 24.21
C LEU A 93 21.18 41.67 24.82
N THR A 94 20.38 42.57 25.39
CA THR A 94 19.07 42.23 25.97
C THR A 94 18.10 41.73 24.89
N LYS A 95 18.05 42.40 23.73
CA LYS A 95 17.24 41.96 22.58
C LYS A 95 17.67 40.59 22.07
N ARG A 96 18.98 40.34 21.96
CA ARG A 96 19.52 39.04 21.52
C ARG A 96 19.21 37.92 22.49
N ALA A 97 19.35 38.16 23.80
CA ALA A 97 19.03 37.18 24.83
C ALA A 97 17.54 36.78 24.74
N LYS A 98 16.64 37.77 24.74
CA LYS A 98 15.20 37.55 24.56
C LYS A 98 14.88 36.80 23.27
N PHE A 99 15.53 37.15 22.16
CA PHE A 99 15.30 36.47 20.89
C PHE A 99 15.69 34.98 20.95
N GLY A 100 16.86 34.67 21.52
CA GLY A 100 17.32 33.29 21.68
C GLY A 100 16.43 32.48 22.62
N GLU A 101 16.05 33.04 23.76
CA GLU A 101 15.15 32.41 24.73
C GLU A 101 13.77 32.11 24.13
N ASN A 102 13.16 33.08 23.44
CA ASN A 102 11.87 32.87 22.79
C ASN A 102 11.94 31.82 21.68
N THR A 103 13.02 31.83 20.89
CA THR A 103 13.24 30.81 19.84
C THR A 103 13.30 29.42 20.45
N PHE A 104 14.08 29.25 21.52
CA PHE A 104 14.21 27.97 22.21
C PHE A 104 12.88 27.49 22.81
N LEU A 105 12.17 28.36 23.54
CA LEU A 105 10.90 28.00 24.18
C LEU A 105 9.83 27.62 23.16
N ASN A 106 9.78 28.30 22.01
CA ASN A 106 8.86 27.97 20.93
C ASN A 106 9.11 26.54 20.39
N ILE A 107 10.37 26.16 20.18
CA ILE A 107 10.73 24.80 19.73
C ILE A 107 10.36 23.77 20.80
N TYR A 108 10.75 24.05 22.05
CA TYR A 108 10.48 23.17 23.18
C TYR A 108 8.98 22.88 23.33
N GLN A 109 8.14 23.92 23.25
CA GLN A 109 6.69 23.76 23.35
C GLN A 109 6.13 22.88 22.22
N LYS A 110 6.54 23.11 20.97
CA LYS A 110 6.08 22.32 19.81
C LYS A 110 6.46 20.84 19.94
N LEU A 111 7.68 20.56 20.42
CA LEU A 111 8.14 19.19 20.65
C LEU A 111 7.45 18.55 21.85
N TYR A 112 7.13 19.31 22.88
CA TYR A 112 6.44 18.82 24.07
C TYR A 112 4.98 18.46 23.77
N GLU A 113 4.31 19.23 22.90
CA GLU A 113 2.94 18.95 22.46
C GLU A 113 2.86 17.82 21.43
N ALA A 114 4.00 17.40 20.85
CA ALA A 114 4.03 16.36 19.84
C ALA A 114 3.67 14.98 20.42
N PRO A 115 2.67 14.27 19.87
CA PRO A 115 2.35 12.92 20.28
C PRO A 115 3.49 11.98 19.90
N ASP A 116 3.74 11.00 20.77
CA ASP A 116 4.74 9.96 20.52
C ASP A 116 4.41 9.20 19.22
N PRO A 117 5.31 9.19 18.22
CA PRO A 117 5.08 8.47 16.97
C PRO A 117 5.17 6.94 17.11
N TYR A 118 5.83 6.42 18.16
CA TYR A 118 6.11 4.99 18.29
C TYR A 118 4.86 4.11 18.31
N PRO A 119 3.79 4.39 19.08
CA PRO A 119 2.56 3.59 19.06
C PRO A 119 1.89 3.53 17.67
N GLY A 120 1.93 4.62 16.91
CA GLY A 120 1.41 4.66 15.54
C GLY A 120 2.22 3.77 14.60
N LEU A 121 3.54 3.87 14.64
CA LEU A 121 4.45 3.05 13.83
C LEU A 121 4.37 1.57 14.18
N ALA A 122 4.27 1.23 15.47
CA ALA A 122 4.09 -0.13 15.94
C ALA A 122 2.77 -0.73 15.39
N SER A 123 1.66 0.03 15.46
CA SER A 123 0.37 -0.42 14.92
C SER A 123 0.42 -0.67 13.42
N ILE A 124 1.08 0.21 12.65
CA ILE A 124 1.28 0.02 11.21
C ILE A 124 2.12 -1.22 10.93
N THR A 125 3.18 -1.43 11.70
CA THR A 125 4.09 -2.58 11.53
C THR A 125 3.35 -3.90 11.72
N VAL A 126 2.53 -4.03 12.76
CA VAL A 126 1.72 -5.23 13.00
C VAL A 126 0.73 -5.47 11.85
N LYS A 127 -0.05 -4.44 11.47
CA LYS A 127 -1.03 -4.54 10.37
C LYS A 127 -0.37 -4.89 9.03
N LEU A 128 0.84 -4.38 8.79
CA LEU A 128 1.61 -4.66 7.58
C LEU A 128 2.11 -6.11 7.58
N SER A 129 2.60 -6.62 8.70
CA SER A 129 2.99 -8.02 8.86
C SER A 129 1.81 -8.99 8.66
N GLU A 130 0.64 -8.67 9.22
CA GLU A 130 -0.60 -9.45 9.00
C GLU A 130 -0.97 -9.50 7.52
N LYS A 131 -0.89 -8.35 6.83
CA LYS A 131 -1.18 -8.26 5.40
C LYS A 131 -0.17 -9.04 4.54
N ILE A 132 1.12 -9.03 4.92
CA ILE A 132 2.15 -9.83 4.23
C ILE A 132 1.84 -11.31 4.36
N SER A 133 1.56 -11.80 5.58
CA SER A 133 1.23 -13.22 5.82
C SER A 133 -0.01 -13.68 5.03
N LEU A 134 -1.03 -12.82 4.94
CA LEU A 134 -2.21 -13.09 4.12
C LEU A 134 -1.87 -13.18 2.63
N LEU A 135 -1.05 -12.26 2.12
CA LEU A 135 -0.60 -12.28 0.73
C LEU A 135 0.25 -13.52 0.40
N GLU A 136 1.13 -13.95 1.30
CA GLU A 136 1.90 -15.20 1.14
C GLU A 136 1.00 -16.43 1.08
N THR A 137 -0.05 -16.47 1.91
CA THR A 137 -1.04 -17.54 1.89
C THR A 137 -1.80 -17.59 0.57
N ASP A 138 -2.22 -16.44 0.07
CA ASP A 138 -2.96 -16.36 -1.20
C ASP A 138 -2.06 -16.67 -2.41
N ASP A 139 -0.79 -16.27 -2.39
CA ASP A 139 0.19 -16.66 -3.42
C ASP A 139 0.43 -18.18 -3.43
N GLY A 140 0.48 -18.82 -2.26
CA GLY A 140 0.52 -20.27 -2.12
C GLY A 140 -0.67 -20.96 -2.80
N LYS A 141 -1.88 -20.46 -2.55
CA LYS A 141 -3.10 -21.00 -3.19
C LYS A 141 -3.11 -20.79 -4.70
N ILE A 142 -2.65 -19.64 -5.19
CA ILE A 142 -2.55 -19.36 -6.63
C ILE A 142 -1.61 -20.37 -7.29
N ARG A 143 -0.49 -20.69 -6.65
CA ARG A 143 0.48 -21.68 -7.14
C ARG A 143 -0.12 -23.08 -7.22
N GLU A 144 -0.81 -23.51 -6.17
CA GLU A 144 -1.50 -24.81 -6.12
C GLU A 144 -2.58 -24.92 -7.21
N LEU A 145 -3.41 -23.89 -7.36
CA LEU A 145 -4.44 -23.86 -8.40
C LEU A 145 -3.83 -23.85 -9.81
N THR A 146 -2.70 -23.15 -9.99
CA THR A 146 -1.97 -23.13 -11.28
C THR A 146 -1.43 -24.52 -11.62
N GLU A 147 -0.92 -25.27 -10.65
CA GLU A 147 -0.47 -26.65 -10.85
C GLU A 147 -1.63 -27.58 -11.22
N LYS A 148 -2.76 -27.50 -10.49
CA LYS A 148 -3.98 -28.26 -10.82
C LYS A 148 -4.51 -27.96 -12.22
N VAL A 149 -4.50 -26.71 -12.65
CA VAL A 149 -4.89 -26.34 -14.02
C VAL A 149 -3.94 -26.96 -15.05
N ASN A 150 -2.63 -26.91 -14.81
CA ASN A 150 -1.65 -27.53 -15.71
C ASN A 150 -1.82 -29.06 -15.80
N GLU A 151 -2.09 -29.73 -14.68
CA GLU A 151 -2.40 -31.16 -14.65
C GLU A 151 -3.67 -31.49 -15.46
N GLN A 152 -4.74 -30.73 -15.23
CA GLN A 152 -5.99 -30.89 -15.98
C GLN A 152 -5.79 -30.65 -17.47
N GLN A 153 -5.01 -29.64 -17.85
CA GLN A 153 -4.71 -29.35 -19.25
C GLN A 153 -3.92 -30.49 -19.92
N LYS A 154 -2.93 -31.08 -19.22
CA LYS A 154 -2.23 -32.28 -19.70
C LYS A 154 -3.15 -33.48 -19.85
N LEU A 155 -4.10 -33.67 -18.92
CA LEU A 155 -5.07 -34.76 -19.00
C LEU A 155 -6.01 -34.57 -20.18
N ILE A 156 -6.50 -33.36 -20.41
CA ILE A 156 -7.33 -33.02 -21.56
C ILE A 156 -6.57 -33.30 -22.86
N GLN A 157 -5.32 -32.86 -22.98
CA GLN A 157 -4.49 -33.13 -24.16
C GLN A 157 -4.37 -34.63 -24.44
N LYS A 158 -4.12 -35.45 -23.40
CA LYS A 158 -4.07 -36.91 -23.56
C LYS A 158 -5.39 -37.50 -24.05
N LEU A 159 -6.52 -37.05 -23.47
CA LEU A 159 -7.85 -37.51 -23.89
C LEU A 159 -8.16 -37.09 -25.32
N GLU A 160 -7.75 -35.91 -25.75
CA GLU A 160 -7.88 -35.43 -27.13
C GLU A 160 -7.04 -36.29 -28.08
N ASP A 161 -5.79 -36.60 -27.72
CA ASP A 161 -4.91 -37.48 -28.51
C ASP A 161 -5.50 -38.89 -28.64
N ASP A 162 -6.08 -39.45 -27.57
CA ASP A 162 -6.67 -40.78 -27.57
C ASP A 162 -8.00 -40.84 -28.36
N ILE A 163 -8.82 -39.78 -28.30
CA ILE A 163 -9.98 -39.62 -29.19
C ILE A 163 -9.50 -39.57 -30.65
N LEU A 164 -8.48 -38.76 -30.96
CA LEU A 164 -7.97 -38.63 -32.32
C LEU A 164 -7.44 -39.97 -32.87
N LYS A 165 -6.75 -40.77 -32.04
CA LYS A 165 -6.34 -42.14 -32.39
C LYS A 165 -7.54 -43.04 -32.68
N GLY A 166 -8.59 -42.98 -31.86
CA GLY A 166 -9.83 -43.74 -32.07
C GLY A 166 -10.55 -43.38 -33.38
N TYR A 167 -10.55 -42.11 -33.78
CA TYR A 167 -11.13 -41.66 -35.07
C TYR A 167 -10.21 -41.92 -36.28
N SER A 168 -8.90 -42.11 -36.06
CA SER A 168 -7.94 -42.43 -37.12
C SER A 168 -7.95 -43.91 -37.55
N SER A 169 -8.54 -44.79 -36.73
CA SER A 169 -8.93 -46.14 -37.14
C SER A 169 -10.05 -46.05 -38.18
N LYS A 170 -9.63 -46.06 -39.45
CA LYS A 170 -10.48 -45.94 -40.64
C LYS A 170 -11.48 -47.09 -40.75
N GLU A 171 -12.65 -46.98 -40.12
CA GLU A 171 -13.82 -47.79 -40.50
C GLU A 171 -15.19 -47.13 -40.21
N TRP A 172 -15.25 -46.02 -39.45
CA TRP A 172 -16.53 -45.45 -38.98
C TRP A 172 -17.08 -44.25 -39.74
N LYS A 173 -16.55 -43.91 -40.92
CA LYS A 173 -16.99 -42.72 -41.66
C LYS A 173 -18.29 -42.90 -42.48
N GLY A 174 -18.95 -44.06 -42.38
CA GLY A 174 -20.03 -44.42 -43.29
C GLY A 174 -21.47 -44.30 -42.78
N THR A 175 -21.75 -44.41 -41.46
CA THR A 175 -23.10 -44.85 -41.04
C THR A 175 -23.69 -44.18 -39.79
N LEU A 176 -23.02 -43.21 -39.15
CA LEU A 176 -23.47 -42.68 -37.83
C LEU A 176 -23.66 -41.16 -37.80
N PHE A 177 -23.92 -40.52 -38.95
CA PHE A 177 -24.29 -39.10 -39.00
C PHE A 177 -25.79 -38.86 -39.25
N ASP A 178 -26.56 -39.87 -39.67
CA ASP A 178 -27.99 -39.74 -40.01
C ASP A 178 -28.97 -40.13 -38.88
N ASP A 179 -28.51 -40.67 -37.76
CA ASP A 179 -29.38 -41.21 -36.67
C ASP A 179 -29.59 -40.24 -35.48
N TRP A 180 -29.33 -38.94 -35.65
CA TRP A 180 -29.56 -37.95 -34.58
C TRP A 180 -30.89 -37.19 -34.74
N ASP A 181 -31.63 -37.31 -35.85
CA ASP A 181 -32.75 -36.38 -36.14
C ASP A 181 -34.11 -37.01 -36.53
N ILE A 182 -34.40 -38.28 -36.22
CA ILE A 182 -35.70 -38.88 -36.57
C ILE A 182 -36.36 -39.67 -35.42
N SER A 183 -37.48 -39.09 -34.96
CA SER A 183 -38.70 -39.72 -34.40
C SER A 183 -38.78 -40.06 -32.90
N GLU A 184 -39.29 -39.06 -32.17
CA GLU A 184 -40.36 -39.20 -31.18
C GLU A 184 -41.65 -39.68 -31.89
N SER A 185 -41.91 -41.00 -31.94
CA SER A 185 -43.27 -41.55 -32.17
C SER A 185 -43.30 -43.09 -32.15
N THR A 186 -44.01 -43.63 -31.15
CA THR A 186 -44.95 -44.76 -31.23
C THR A 186 -44.54 -46.07 -31.94
N GLY A 187 -44.39 -47.12 -31.13
CA GLY A 187 -45.17 -48.35 -31.35
C GLY A 187 -44.48 -49.56 -32.00
N ASN A 188 -44.74 -50.70 -31.38
CA ASN A 188 -44.67 -52.08 -31.86
C ASN A 188 -43.36 -52.89 -31.72
N GLU A 189 -43.48 -53.78 -30.72
CA GLU A 189 -42.95 -55.12 -30.51
C GLU A 189 -42.45 -55.97 -31.69
N LEU A 190 -41.43 -56.78 -31.33
CA LEU A 190 -41.10 -58.15 -31.77
C LEU A 190 -40.61 -58.36 -33.21
N SER A 191 -39.35 -58.77 -33.38
CA SER A 191 -38.95 -60.19 -33.35
C SER A 191 -37.59 -60.43 -34.05
N GLU A 192 -36.84 -61.37 -33.47
CA GLU A 192 -35.88 -62.31 -34.06
C GLU A 192 -34.65 -61.77 -34.84
N ASN A 193 -33.47 -61.81 -34.20
CA ASN A 193 -32.48 -62.91 -34.30
C ASN A 193 -31.87 -63.03 -35.71
N ILE A 194 -30.63 -62.53 -35.87
CA ILE A 194 -29.49 -63.15 -36.56
C ILE A 194 -28.25 -62.24 -36.33
N ASP A 195 -27.11 -62.86 -36.03
CA ASP A 195 -25.76 -62.28 -35.83
C ASP A 195 -25.41 -61.52 -34.53
N GLN A 196 -25.48 -62.22 -33.39
CA GLN A 196 -25.05 -61.71 -32.08
C GLN A 196 -23.58 -61.99 -31.67
N LYS A 197 -22.66 -62.27 -32.61
CA LYS A 197 -21.24 -62.51 -32.23
C LYS A 197 -20.22 -61.47 -32.70
N GLN A 198 -20.61 -60.46 -33.49
CA GLN A 198 -19.78 -59.27 -33.76
C GLN A 198 -20.39 -57.95 -33.26
N VAL A 199 -21.71 -57.86 -33.12
CA VAL A 199 -22.40 -56.61 -32.71
C VAL A 199 -22.23 -56.30 -31.22
N SER A 200 -21.92 -57.27 -30.35
CA SER A 200 -21.78 -57.02 -28.90
C SER A 200 -20.52 -56.21 -28.55
N SER A 201 -19.37 -56.52 -29.16
CA SER A 201 -18.10 -55.84 -28.91
C SER A 201 -18.11 -54.38 -29.36
N ASP A 202 -18.70 -54.09 -30.53
CA ASP A 202 -18.79 -52.71 -31.04
C ASP A 202 -19.79 -51.86 -30.26
N LYS A 203 -20.86 -52.48 -29.75
CA LYS A 203 -21.84 -51.80 -28.89
C LYS A 203 -21.24 -51.44 -27.53
N ASP A 204 -20.36 -52.29 -26.98
CA ASP A 204 -19.61 -52.02 -25.75
C ASP A 204 -18.54 -50.94 -25.94
N GLN A 205 -17.84 -50.93 -27.09
CA GLN A 205 -16.91 -49.84 -27.44
C GLN A 205 -17.63 -48.52 -27.71
N THR A 206 -18.80 -48.54 -28.35
CA THR A 206 -19.66 -47.36 -28.58
C THR A 206 -20.21 -46.83 -27.25
N SER A 207 -20.61 -47.72 -26.34
CA SER A 207 -21.04 -47.36 -24.99
C SER A 207 -19.90 -46.73 -24.18
N MET A 208 -18.68 -47.29 -24.28
CA MET A 208 -17.49 -46.74 -23.63
C MET A 208 -17.10 -45.36 -24.20
N LEU A 209 -17.15 -45.17 -25.52
CA LEU A 209 -16.91 -43.88 -26.17
C LEU A 209 -17.96 -42.83 -25.76
N LYS A 210 -19.23 -43.23 -25.60
CA LYS A 210 -20.30 -42.35 -25.11
C LYS A 210 -20.08 -41.94 -23.65
N VAL A 211 -19.61 -42.87 -22.80
CA VAL A 211 -19.21 -42.56 -21.42
C VAL A 211 -18.01 -41.61 -21.38
N ILE A 212 -17.00 -41.83 -22.21
CA ILE A 212 -15.82 -40.95 -22.33
C ILE A 212 -16.22 -39.56 -22.84
N CYS A 213 -17.11 -39.46 -23.82
CA CYS A 213 -17.63 -38.19 -24.31
C CYS A 213 -18.40 -37.42 -23.22
N ASN A 214 -19.24 -38.11 -22.45
CA ASN A 214 -19.97 -37.50 -21.35
C ASN A 214 -19.04 -37.06 -20.21
N GLN A 215 -18.03 -37.87 -19.87
CA GLN A 215 -16.98 -37.48 -18.91
C GLN A 215 -16.21 -36.26 -19.40
N ARG A 216 -15.76 -36.25 -20.66
CA ARG A 216 -15.08 -35.12 -21.29
C ARG A 216 -15.92 -33.85 -21.24
N ASN A 217 -17.21 -33.94 -21.60
CA ASN A 217 -18.12 -32.80 -21.56
C ASN A 217 -18.30 -32.26 -20.14
N ARG A 218 -18.36 -33.16 -19.14
CA ARG A 218 -18.44 -32.78 -17.73
C ARG A 218 -17.15 -32.13 -17.23
N PHE A 219 -15.98 -32.62 -17.65
CA PHE A 219 -14.70 -31.99 -17.34
C PHE A 219 -14.56 -30.62 -18.02
N ARG A 220 -15.00 -30.47 -19.27
CA ARG A 220 -15.04 -29.19 -19.98
C ARG A 220 -15.90 -28.17 -19.25
N ALA A 221 -17.07 -28.57 -18.76
CA ALA A 221 -17.93 -27.69 -17.97
C ALA A 221 -17.26 -27.24 -16.67
N ARG A 222 -16.57 -28.15 -15.96
CA ARG A 222 -15.81 -27.80 -14.75
C ARG A 222 -14.63 -26.87 -15.07
N LEU A 223 -13.92 -27.11 -16.17
CA LEU A 223 -12.82 -26.26 -16.62
C LEU A 223 -13.32 -24.84 -16.93
N GLN A 224 -14.44 -24.71 -17.66
CA GLN A 224 -15.03 -23.40 -17.96
C GLN A 224 -15.42 -22.63 -16.69
N VAL A 225 -16.00 -23.31 -15.69
CA VAL A 225 -16.33 -22.69 -14.40
C VAL A 225 -15.06 -22.23 -13.68
N THR A 226 -14.02 -23.07 -13.62
CA THR A 226 -12.75 -22.70 -12.97
C THR A 226 -12.00 -21.60 -13.73
N GLU A 227 -12.04 -21.59 -15.07
CA GLU A 227 -11.48 -20.51 -15.90
C GLU A 227 -12.21 -19.19 -15.65
N GLU A 228 -13.54 -19.24 -15.49
CA GLU A 228 -14.35 -18.08 -15.14
C GLU A 228 -14.04 -17.56 -13.73
N GLU A 229 -13.89 -18.46 -12.75
CA GLU A 229 -13.45 -18.09 -11.40
C GLU A 229 -12.04 -17.45 -11.41
N ILE A 230 -11.11 -18.00 -12.19
CA ILE A 230 -9.76 -17.41 -12.36
C ILE A 230 -9.85 -16.03 -13.04
N ARG A 231 -10.74 -15.86 -14.03
CA ARG A 231 -10.98 -14.57 -14.68
C ARG A 231 -11.48 -13.54 -13.67
N GLN A 232 -12.46 -13.92 -12.84
CA GLN A 232 -13.01 -13.05 -11.79
C GLN A 232 -11.97 -12.69 -10.73
N LEU A 233 -11.15 -13.65 -10.29
CA LEU A 233 -10.06 -13.39 -9.33
C LEU A 233 -9.00 -12.45 -9.94
N LYS A 234 -8.61 -12.65 -11.19
CA LYS A 234 -7.67 -11.74 -11.89
C LYS A 234 -8.25 -10.33 -12.02
N GLU A 235 -9.54 -10.20 -12.31
CA GLU A 235 -10.21 -8.90 -12.39
C GLU A 235 -10.28 -8.22 -11.01
N LYS A 236 -10.58 -8.97 -9.94
CA LYS A 236 -10.54 -8.47 -8.57
C LYS A 236 -9.14 -7.99 -8.16
N ILE A 237 -8.09 -8.75 -8.52
CA ILE A 237 -6.69 -8.34 -8.29
C ILE A 237 -6.36 -7.06 -9.06
N ARG A 238 -6.77 -6.94 -10.32
CA ARG A 238 -6.57 -5.72 -11.11
C ARG A 238 -7.29 -4.52 -10.49
N ALA A 239 -8.53 -4.69 -10.05
CA ALA A 239 -9.29 -3.64 -9.38
C ALA A 239 -8.61 -3.21 -8.07
N GLN A 240 -8.23 -4.15 -7.22
CA GLN A 240 -7.50 -3.86 -5.98
C GLN A 240 -6.13 -3.22 -6.23
N THR A 241 -5.43 -3.63 -7.28
CA THR A 241 -4.15 -3.00 -7.68
C THR A 241 -4.38 -1.57 -8.17
N ALA A 242 -5.43 -1.33 -8.96
CA ALA A 242 -5.80 0.01 -9.39
C ALA A 242 -6.23 0.90 -8.21
N ASP A 243 -6.97 0.38 -7.24
CA ASP A 243 -7.33 1.09 -6.01
C ASP A 243 -6.11 1.38 -5.14
N LEU A 244 -5.14 0.47 -5.09
CA LEU A 244 -3.88 0.66 -4.37
C LEU A 244 -3.03 1.73 -5.06
N GLU A 245 -2.91 1.70 -6.38
CA GLU A 245 -2.22 2.74 -7.15
C GLU A 245 -2.95 4.08 -7.08
N LYS A 246 -4.28 4.10 -7.14
CA LYS A 246 -5.08 5.31 -6.91
C LYS A 246 -4.82 5.87 -5.52
N THR A 247 -4.88 5.03 -4.48
CA THR A 247 -4.59 5.41 -3.10
C THR A 247 -3.15 5.89 -2.94
N LYS A 248 -2.17 5.28 -3.63
CA LYS A 248 -0.79 5.79 -3.67
C LYS A 248 -0.72 7.15 -4.33
N THR A 249 -1.36 7.35 -5.49
CA THR A 249 -1.34 8.64 -6.17
C THR A 249 -2.08 9.73 -5.38
N ASP A 250 -3.17 9.39 -4.70
CA ASP A 250 -3.89 10.31 -3.82
C ASP A 250 -3.07 10.64 -2.57
N ASN A 251 -2.36 9.65 -1.98
CA ASN A 251 -1.39 9.92 -0.92
C ASN A 251 -0.25 10.81 -1.41
N VAL A 252 0.37 10.52 -2.56
CA VAL A 252 1.43 11.36 -3.15
C VAL A 252 0.92 12.78 -3.46
N LYS A 253 -0.30 12.92 -3.99
CA LYS A 253 -0.94 14.23 -4.20
C LYS A 253 -1.25 14.94 -2.89
N LEU A 254 -1.59 14.23 -1.83
CA LEU A 254 -1.75 14.82 -0.49
C LEU A 254 -0.41 15.34 0.04
N TYR A 255 0.70 14.61 -0.20
CA TYR A 255 2.04 15.11 0.13
C TYR A 255 2.48 16.28 -0.76
N GLY A 256 2.16 16.28 -2.06
CA GLY A 256 2.48 17.37 -2.99
C GLY A 256 1.55 18.60 -2.91
N LYS A 257 0.39 18.46 -2.25
CA LYS A 257 -0.52 19.57 -1.93
C LYS A 257 -0.21 20.24 -0.59
N ILE A 258 0.78 19.74 0.15
CA ILE A 258 1.45 20.51 1.20
C ILE A 258 2.28 21.55 0.45
N PRO A 259 1.89 22.83 0.42
CA PRO A 259 2.66 23.84 -0.30
C PRO A 259 3.94 24.11 0.49
N GLY A 260 5.08 23.68 -0.06
CA GLY A 260 6.40 23.99 0.48
C GLY A 260 7.29 22.76 0.66
N LEU A 261 7.80 22.24 -0.45
CA LEU A 261 9.24 22.07 -0.62
C LEU A 261 9.68 23.13 -1.63
#